data_AF-A0A944LDK7-F1
#
_entry.id   AF-A0A944LDK7-F1
#
_cell.length_a   1.000
_cell.length_b   1.000
_cell.length_c   1.000
_cell.angle_alpha   90.00
_cell.angle_beta   90.00
_cell.angle_gamma   90.00
#
_symmetry.space_group_name_H-M   'P 1'
#
loop_
_entity.id
_entity.type
_entity.pdbx_description
1 polymer ?
#
loop_
_entity_poly.entity_id
_entity_poly.type
_entity_poly.pdbx_seq_one_letter_code
_entity_poly.pdbx_strand_id
1 'polypeptide(L)'
;MHTKYRDLHEPIPPERWGYTAGGPNAQPSTVTVDDSELHQQVLDIIQNVLSTADPRSDVRRRLLRHLAENPGHPEQALLDHLRERNRRGGPPQPAGGRGSRLDPHR
;
A
#
# COMPACT_ATOMS: atom_id res chain seq x y z
N MET A 1 -31.81 16.49 -24.49
CA MET A 1 -30.34 16.45 -24.36
C MET A 1 -29.97 16.95 -22.96
N HIS A 2 -29.84 16.06 -21.96
CA HIS A 2 -29.35 16.40 -20.63
C HIS A 2 -28.35 15.31 -20.21
N THR A 3 -27.14 15.74 -19.89
CA THR A 3 -25.94 14.95 -19.64
C THR A 3 -26.02 14.24 -18.29
N LYS A 4 -26.26 12.94 -18.34
CA LYS A 4 -26.18 12.01 -17.20
C LYS A 4 -24.71 11.68 -16.92
N TYR A 5 -24.00 12.60 -16.28
CA TYR A 5 -22.61 12.44 -15.82
C TYR A 5 -22.50 12.76 -14.32
N ARG A 6 -23.46 12.32 -13.51
CA ARG A 6 -23.54 12.69 -12.08
C ARG A 6 -23.54 11.51 -11.10
N ASP A 7 -23.07 10.34 -11.54
CA ASP A 7 -23.07 9.10 -10.74
C ASP A 7 -21.75 8.29 -10.87
N LEU A 8 -20.65 8.94 -11.25
CA LEU A 8 -19.34 8.28 -11.44
C LEU A 8 -18.49 8.17 -10.16
N HIS A 9 -19.10 8.37 -8.99
CA HIS A 9 -18.39 8.29 -7.70
C HIS A 9 -19.16 7.50 -6.64
N GLU A 10 -19.98 6.53 -7.05
CA GLU A 10 -20.41 5.49 -6.12
C GLU A 10 -19.24 4.49 -5.94
N PRO A 11 -18.71 4.31 -4.72
CA PRO A 11 -17.70 3.28 -4.48
C PRO A 11 -18.33 1.93 -4.82
N ILE A 12 -17.67 1.16 -5.68
CA ILE A 12 -18.17 -0.15 -6.11
C ILE A 12 -18.33 -1.01 -4.84
N PRO A 13 -19.55 -1.48 -4.51
CA PRO A 13 -19.76 -2.29 -3.33
C PRO A 13 -18.97 -3.61 -3.47
N PRO A 14 -18.44 -4.17 -2.37
CA PRO A 14 -17.56 -5.33 -2.40
C PRO A 14 -18.21 -6.54 -3.09
N GLU A 15 -19.55 -6.64 -3.06
CA GLU A 15 -20.27 -7.71 -3.76
C GLU A 15 -20.14 -7.63 -5.29
N ARG A 16 -19.82 -6.46 -5.85
CA ARG A 16 -19.63 -6.24 -7.31
C ARG A 16 -18.18 -6.37 -7.77
N TRP A 17 -17.23 -6.67 -6.88
CA TRP A 17 -15.80 -6.76 -7.22
C TRP A 17 -15.41 -7.97 -8.09
N GLY A 18 -16.37 -8.82 -8.48
CA GLY A 18 -16.11 -10.03 -9.28
C GLY A 18 -17.19 -10.44 -10.28
N TYR A 19 -18.22 -9.62 -10.52
CA TYR A 19 -19.30 -9.96 -11.47
C TYR A 19 -19.26 -9.07 -12.70
N THR A 20 -18.16 -9.12 -13.45
CA THR A 20 -18.31 -8.96 -14.90
C THR A 20 -19.10 -10.17 -15.36
N ALA A 21 -20.17 -9.97 -16.15
CA ALA A 21 -20.99 -11.04 -16.67
C ALA A 21 -20.18 -12.03 -17.54
N GLY A 22 -19.50 -12.96 -16.89
CA GLY A 22 -18.94 -14.18 -17.46
C GLY A 22 -19.70 -15.33 -16.81
N GLY A 23 -20.15 -16.29 -17.61
CA GLY A 23 -20.96 -17.41 -17.15
C GLY A 23 -20.31 -18.25 -16.04
N PRO A 24 -20.96 -19.34 -15.60
CA PRO A 24 -20.60 -20.12 -14.39
C PRO A 24 -19.23 -20.83 -14.41
N ASN A 25 -18.30 -20.42 -15.28
CA ASN A 25 -16.94 -20.93 -15.42
C ASN A 25 -15.86 -19.84 -15.49
N ALA A 26 -16.17 -18.57 -15.19
CA ALA A 26 -15.16 -17.53 -15.04
C ALA A 26 -14.39 -17.74 -13.72
N GLN A 27 -13.46 -18.69 -13.74
CA GLN A 27 -12.46 -18.80 -12.68
C GLN A 27 -11.71 -17.48 -12.57
N PRO A 28 -11.37 -17.00 -11.36
CA PRO A 28 -10.42 -15.92 -11.22
C PRO A 28 -9.14 -16.38 -11.90
N SER A 29 -8.81 -15.80 -13.05
CA SER A 29 -7.49 -15.98 -13.65
C SER A 29 -6.52 -15.38 -12.65
N THR A 30 -5.95 -16.24 -11.80
CA THR A 30 -4.78 -15.88 -11.01
C THR A 30 -3.73 -15.54 -12.07
N VAL A 31 -3.50 -14.26 -12.30
CA VAL A 31 -2.42 -13.80 -13.15
C VAL A 31 -1.16 -14.37 -12.51
N THR A 32 -0.60 -15.42 -13.13
CA THR A 32 0.70 -15.96 -12.75
C THR A 32 1.71 -14.91 -13.20
N VAL A 33 2.02 -13.97 -12.30
CA VAL A 33 3.09 -13.01 -12.54
C VAL A 33 4.36 -13.82 -12.65
N ASP A 34 5.06 -13.70 -13.77
CA ASP A 34 6.39 -14.28 -13.92
C ASP A 34 7.31 -13.61 -12.88
N ASP A 35 8.05 -14.40 -12.10
CA ASP A 35 8.96 -13.88 -11.08
C ASP A 35 9.96 -12.86 -11.68
N SER A 36 10.30 -13.01 -12.97
CA SER A 36 11.17 -12.09 -13.70
C SER A 36 10.51 -10.73 -13.96
N GLU A 37 9.20 -10.71 -14.27
CA GLU A 37 8.47 -9.45 -14.49
C GLU A 37 8.28 -8.69 -13.18
N LEU A 38 7.95 -9.40 -12.10
CA LEU A 38 7.86 -8.81 -10.77
C LEU A 38 9.21 -8.21 -10.35
N HIS A 39 10.30 -8.94 -10.56
CA HIS A 39 11.65 -8.48 -10.27
C HIS A 39 11.98 -7.18 -11.00
N GLN A 40 11.72 -7.11 -12.31
CA GLN A 40 11.96 -5.90 -13.10
C GLN A 40 11.11 -4.73 -12.61
N GLN A 41 9.82 -4.96 -12.36
CA GLN A 41 8.92 -3.92 -11.87
C GLN A 41 9.38 -3.36 -10.51
N VAL A 42 9.87 -4.23 -9.62
CA VAL A 42 10.40 -3.82 -8.33
C VAL A 42 11.65 -2.96 -8.49
N LEU A 43 12.56 -3.34 -9.39
CA LEU A 43 13.74 -2.53 -9.70
C LEU A 43 13.36 -1.16 -10.25
N ASP A 44 12.36 -1.07 -11.12
CA ASP A 44 11.87 0.20 -11.66
C ASP A 44 11.28 1.10 -10.58
N ILE A 45 10.49 0.53 -9.66
CA ILE A 45 9.94 1.26 -8.51
C ILE A 45 11.06 1.80 -7.64
N ILE A 46 12.06 0.96 -7.31
CA ILE A 46 13.20 1.37 -6.49
C ILE A 46 13.96 2.51 -7.18
N GLN A 47 14.27 2.37 -8.47
CA GLN A 47 14.97 3.40 -9.23
C GLN A 47 14.19 4.72 -9.28
N ASN A 48 12.87 4.66 -9.47
CA ASN A 48 12.02 5.83 -9.47
C ASN A 48 11.99 6.51 -8.10
N VAL A 49 11.85 5.75 -7.01
CA VAL A 49 11.88 6.29 -5.64
C VAL A 49 13.24 6.93 -5.34
N LEU A 50 14.34 6.28 -5.73
CA LEU A 50 15.66 6.86 -5.55
C LEU A 50 15.81 8.15 -6.37
N SER A 51 15.36 8.18 -7.62
CA SER A 51 15.53 9.35 -8.50
C SER A 51 14.66 10.54 -8.10
N THR A 52 13.47 10.30 -7.55
CA THR A 52 12.51 11.34 -7.18
C THR A 52 12.66 11.83 -5.74
N ALA A 53 13.16 10.98 -4.83
CA ALA A 53 13.33 11.36 -3.44
C ALA A 53 14.55 12.28 -3.24
N ASP A 54 14.39 13.30 -2.40
CA ASP A 54 15.49 14.19 -2.01
C ASP A 54 16.69 13.37 -1.49
N PRO A 55 17.94 13.70 -1.90
CA PRO A 55 19.13 12.97 -1.48
C PRO A 55 19.33 12.85 0.02
N ARG A 56 18.82 13.81 0.80
CA ARG A 56 18.89 13.85 2.27
C ARG A 56 17.66 13.22 2.93
N SER A 57 16.66 12.81 2.16
CA SER A 57 15.45 12.20 2.71
C SER A 57 15.74 10.91 3.48
N ASP A 58 15.08 10.76 4.62
CA ASP A 58 15.11 9.53 5.42
C ASP A 58 14.58 8.32 4.64
N VAL A 59 13.63 8.54 3.73
CA VAL A 59 13.06 7.49 2.88
C VAL A 59 14.15 6.89 2.00
N ARG A 60 14.90 7.72 1.28
CA ARG A 60 16.00 7.29 0.41
C ARG A 60 17.08 6.55 1.19
N ARG A 61 17.54 7.12 2.31
CA ARG A 61 18.58 6.50 3.16
C ARG A 61 18.17 5.12 3.68
N ARG A 62 16.91 4.97 4.11
CA ARG A 62 16.40 3.70 4.62
C ARG A 62 16.23 2.67 3.51
N LEU A 63 15.76 3.07 2.33
CA LEU A 63 15.66 2.17 1.18
C LEU A 63 17.04 1.64 0.77
N LEU A 64 18.06 2.52 0.69
CA LEU A 64 19.44 2.12 0.40
C LEU A 64 20.00 1.14 1.45
N ARG A 65 19.70 1.37 2.73
CA ARG A 65 20.08 0.43 3.80
C ARG A 65 19.45 -0.95 3.59
N HIS A 66 18.15 -1.03 3.31
CA HIS A 66 17.47 -2.31 3.10
C HIS A 66 17.99 -3.04 1.85
N LEU A 67 18.41 -2.31 0.81
CA LEU A 67 19.06 -2.91 -0.36
C LEU A 67 20.45 -3.48 -0.02
N ALA A 68 21.22 -2.79 0.82
CA ALA A 68 22.52 -3.29 1.27
C ALA A 68 22.37 -4.52 2.19
N GLU A 69 21.29 -4.60 2.97
CA GLU A 69 20.95 -5.73 3.84
C GLU A 69 20.45 -6.96 3.04
N ASN A 70 19.95 -6.77 1.81
CA ASN A 70 19.35 -7.82 0.97
C ASN A 70 19.96 -7.84 -0.45
N PRO A 71 21.25 -8.19 -0.61
CA PRO A 71 21.88 -8.25 -1.92
C PRO A 71 21.23 -9.32 -2.80
N GLY A 72 20.84 -8.94 -4.03
CA GLY A 72 20.18 -9.85 -4.98
C GLY A 72 18.68 -10.09 -4.74
N HIS A 73 18.11 -9.51 -3.68
CA HIS A 73 16.70 -9.66 -3.31
C HIS A 73 16.01 -8.29 -3.15
N PRO A 74 15.84 -7.52 -4.25
CA PRO A 74 15.26 -6.19 -4.20
C PRO A 74 13.79 -6.18 -3.74
N GLU A 75 13.05 -7.26 -3.97
CA GLU A 75 11.65 -7.43 -3.53
C GLU A 75 11.57 -7.44 -2.01
N GLN A 76 12.46 -8.22 -1.38
CA GLN A 76 12.53 -8.30 0.07
C GLN A 76 12.95 -6.96 0.68
N ALA A 77 13.95 -6.29 0.08
CA ALA A 77 14.37 -4.96 0.49
C ALA A 77 13.23 -3.93 0.44
N LEU A 78 12.45 -3.94 -0.64
CA LEU A 78 11.32 -3.03 -0.83
C LEU A 78 10.19 -3.35 0.15
N LEU A 79 9.86 -4.63 0.36
CA LEU A 79 8.86 -5.05 1.32
C LEU A 79 9.23 -4.63 2.75
N ASP A 80 10.46 -4.86 3.19
CA ASP A 80 10.91 -4.47 4.52
C ASP A 80 10.91 -2.95 4.70
N HIS A 81 11.30 -2.20 3.67
CA HIS A 81 11.18 -0.75 3.65
C HIS A 81 9.72 -0.28 3.84
N LEU A 82 8.77 -0.88 3.12
CA LEU A 82 7.34 -0.53 3.21
C LEU A 82 6.74 -0.91 4.58
N ARG A 83 7.09 -2.09 5.12
CA ARG A 83 6.66 -2.52 6.46
C ARG A 83 7.15 -1.55 7.52
N GLU A 84 8.42 -1.15 7.45
CA GLU A 84 9.00 -0.20 8.38
C GLU A 84 8.37 1.20 8.26
N ARG A 85 8.09 1.64 7.03
CA ARG A 85 7.36 2.89 6.78
C ARG A 85 5.95 2.86 7.38
N ASN A 86 5.22 1.76 7.20
CA ASN A 86 3.87 1.60 7.75
C ASN A 86 3.85 1.57 9.28
N ARG A 87 4.87 0.98 9.92
CA ARG A 87 5.00 1.02 11.40
C ARG A 87 5.22 2.44 11.92
N ARG A 88 6.00 3.25 11.20
CA ARG A 88 6.32 4.63 11.59
C ARG A 88 5.25 5.64 11.21
N GLY A 89 4.44 5.33 10.20
CA GLY A 89 3.34 6.15 9.70
C GLY A 89 1.96 5.70 10.17
N GLY A 90 1.89 4.84 11.20
CA GLY A 90 0.61 4.39 11.75
C GLY A 90 -0.28 5.57 12.15
N PRO A 91 -1.63 5.42 12.06
CA PRO A 91 -2.56 6.50 12.38
C PRO A 91 -2.24 7.08 13.76
N PRO A 92 -2.49 8.38 14.01
CA PRO A 92 -2.38 8.93 15.35
C PRO A 92 -3.22 8.04 16.26
N GLN A 93 -2.56 7.34 17.19
CA GLN A 93 -3.27 6.62 18.24
C GLN A 93 -4.25 7.63 18.84
N PRO A 94 -5.56 7.33 18.92
CA PRO A 94 -6.45 8.21 19.67
C PRO A 94 -5.82 8.30 21.05
N ALA A 95 -5.40 9.52 21.40
CA ALA A 95 -4.89 9.81 22.73
C ALA A 95 -5.90 9.19 23.68
N GLY A 96 -5.48 8.15 24.39
CA GLY A 96 -6.28 7.51 25.42
C GLY A 96 -6.59 8.59 26.43
N GLY A 97 -7.70 9.29 26.19
CA GLY A 97 -8.32 10.24 27.06
C GLY A 97 -8.62 9.44 28.30
N ARG A 98 -7.70 9.54 29.24
CA ARG A 98 -7.80 9.04 30.60
C ARG A 98 -9.11 9.61 31.09
N GLY A 99 -10.15 8.78 31.04
CA GLY A 99 -11.40 9.04 31.71
C GLY A 99 -11.03 9.18 33.18
N SER A 100 -10.80 10.42 33.60
CA SER A 100 -10.94 10.83 34.97
C SER A 100 -12.39 10.54 35.32
N ARG A 101 -12.61 9.29 35.75
CA ARG A 101 -13.69 8.80 36.58
C ARG A 101 -14.06 9.95 37.51
N LEU A 102 -15.15 10.63 37.17
CA LEU A 102 -15.75 11.62 38.06
C LEU A 102 -16.09 10.85 39.33
N ASP A 103 -15.45 11.29 40.40
CA ASP A 103 -15.64 10.85 41.76
C ASP A 103 -17.12 11.04 42.15
N PRO A 104 -17.86 9.98 42.55
CA PRO A 104 -19.25 10.13 42.96
C PRO A 104 -19.33 10.31 44.48
N HIS A 105 -18.74 11.36 45.04
CA HIS A 105 -19.01 11.76 46.43
C HIS A 105 -18.88 13.27 46.62
N ARG A 106 -20.00 14.00 46.51
CA ARG A 106 -20.64 14.73 47.63
C ARG A 106 -21.92 15.44 47.17
#